data_AF-X1QB06-F1
#
_entry.id   AF-X1QB06-F1
#
_cell.length_a   1.000
_cell.length_b   1.000
_cell.length_c   1.000
_cell.angle_alpha   90.00
_cell.angle_beta   90.00
_cell.angle_gamma   90.00
#
_symmetry.space_group_name_H-M   'P 1'
#
loop_
_entity.id
_entity.type
_entity.pdbx_description
1 polymer ?
#
loop_
_entity_poly.entity_id
_entity_poly.type
_entity_poly.pdbx_seq_one_letter_code
_entity_poly.pdbx_strand_id
1 'polypeptide(L)'
;NTVLVDGGANIDCKPHHLLSFAVIGSVYAKRLLNINQPRVALLSIGQEEGKGNKLIQESYSLLRDSGLDFIGTIEGNDVLSERANVIVCDGIVGNILMKFYESLGHYIVRWLKGRLGSLPLAGSVKKLLDQMSSFTKMTKDESDGGGLLWGVN
;
A
#
# COMPACT_ATOMS: atom_id res chain seq x y z
N ASN A 1 -3.71 8.94 -0.02
CA ASN A 1 -2.51 9.58 -0.60
C ASN A 1 -1.25 8.80 -0.23
N THR A 2 -1.24 7.51 -0.54
CA THR A 2 -0.15 6.59 -0.22
C THR A 2 0.18 5.77 -1.47
N VAL A 3 1.38 5.22 -1.58
CA VAL A 3 1.79 4.34 -2.67
C VAL A 3 2.49 3.13 -2.08
N LEU A 4 2.02 1.91 -2.34
CA LEU A 4 2.77 0.70 -2.08
C LEU A 4 3.62 0.38 -3.31
N VAL A 5 4.91 0.14 -3.12
CA VAL A 5 5.83 -0.16 -4.21
C VAL A 5 6.24 -1.63 -4.17
N ASP A 6 6.14 -2.27 -5.34
CA ASP A 6 6.22 -3.70 -5.62
C ASP A 6 5.03 -4.53 -5.13
N GLY A 7 4.00 -4.62 -5.98
CA GLY A 7 2.83 -5.46 -5.80
C GLY A 7 3.01 -6.93 -6.19
N GLY A 8 4.24 -7.41 -6.40
CA GLY A 8 4.50 -8.80 -6.81
C GLY A 8 5.25 -8.96 -8.12
N ALA A 9 5.95 -7.92 -8.59
CA ALA A 9 6.81 -8.00 -9.75
C ALA A 9 8.12 -8.72 -9.43
N ASN A 10 8.70 -8.49 -8.23
CA ASN A 10 9.97 -9.10 -7.83
C ASN A 10 9.81 -10.02 -6.60
N ILE A 11 9.93 -11.33 -6.84
CA ILE A 11 9.86 -12.35 -5.77
C ILE A 11 11.12 -12.32 -4.90
N ASP A 12 12.31 -12.24 -5.52
CA ASP A 12 13.60 -12.22 -4.82
C ASP A 12 14.18 -10.80 -4.79
N CYS A 13 13.73 -10.01 -3.82
CA CYS A 13 14.22 -8.65 -3.61
C CYS A 13 15.59 -8.63 -2.90
N LYS A 14 16.47 -7.74 -3.37
CA LYS A 14 17.73 -7.36 -2.70
C LYS A 14 17.58 -5.95 -2.11
N PRO A 15 18.40 -5.55 -1.12
CA PRO A 15 18.23 -4.26 -0.45
C PRO A 15 18.24 -3.03 -1.36
N HIS A 16 19.08 -3.04 -2.40
CA HIS A 16 19.12 -1.96 -3.40
C HIS A 16 17.87 -1.90 -4.30
N HIS A 17 17.13 -3.01 -4.45
CA HIS A 17 15.82 -2.97 -5.12
C HIS A 17 14.84 -2.14 -4.29
N LEU A 18 14.79 -2.35 -2.97
CA LEU A 18 13.92 -1.59 -2.07
C LEU A 18 14.28 -0.10 -2.03
N LEU A 19 15.56 0.24 -2.07
CA LEU A 19 16.00 1.62 -2.26
C LEU A 19 15.50 2.20 -3.59
N SER A 20 15.64 1.46 -4.69
CA SER A 20 15.15 1.90 -6.00
C SER A 20 13.64 2.10 -6.01
N PHE A 21 12.90 1.20 -5.36
CA PHE A 21 11.46 1.29 -5.16
C PHE A 21 11.07 2.54 -4.37
N ALA A 22 11.78 2.85 -3.29
CA ALA A 22 11.57 4.07 -2.52
C ALA A 22 11.75 5.34 -3.37
N VAL A 23 12.80 5.39 -4.20
CA VAL A 23 13.07 6.51 -5.09
C VAL A 23 11.95 6.67 -6.13
N ILE A 24 11.58 5.57 -6.80
CA ILE A 24 10.51 5.59 -7.81
C ILE A 24 9.19 6.01 -7.19
N GLY A 25 8.82 5.41 -6.05
CA GLY A 25 7.60 5.76 -5.31
C GLY A 25 7.57 7.21 -4.86
N SER A 26 8.71 7.77 -4.43
CA SER A 26 8.83 9.18 -4.05
C SER A 26 8.61 10.11 -5.25
N VAL A 27 9.17 9.77 -6.41
CA VAL A 27 8.94 10.52 -7.66
C VAL A 27 7.46 10.44 -8.06
N TYR A 28 6.85 9.26 -7.99
CA TYR A 28 5.44 9.07 -8.28
C TYR A 28 4.55 9.91 -7.35
N ALA A 29 4.75 9.80 -6.04
CA ALA A 29 4.00 10.55 -5.04
C ALA A 29 4.13 12.07 -5.24
N LYS A 30 5.33 12.53 -5.61
CA LYS A 30 5.56 13.96 -5.87
C LYS A 30 4.93 14.45 -7.16
N ARG A 31 5.03 13.68 -8.24
CA ARG A 31 4.63 14.13 -9.58
C ARG A 31 3.17 13.87 -9.88
N LEU A 32 2.64 12.71 -9.48
CA LEU A 32 1.28 12.31 -9.81
C LEU A 32 0.30 12.56 -8.66
N LEU A 33 0.77 12.45 -7.41
CA LEU A 33 -0.08 12.72 -6.23
C LEU A 33 0.13 14.13 -5.64
N ASN A 34 0.99 14.95 -6.23
CA ASN A 34 1.30 16.33 -5.81
C ASN A 34 1.79 16.45 -4.34
N ILE A 35 2.51 15.43 -3.84
CA ILE A 35 3.05 15.41 -2.48
C ILE A 35 4.49 15.96 -2.50
N ASN A 36 4.68 17.20 -2.05
CA ASN A 36 5.97 17.90 -2.17
C ASN A 36 7.16 17.19 -1.51
N GLN A 37 6.93 16.64 -0.31
CA GLN A 37 7.87 15.86 0.50
C GLN A 37 7.20 14.55 0.92
N PRO A 38 7.29 13.49 0.09
CA PRO A 38 6.62 12.23 0.37
C PRO A 38 7.37 11.45 1.45
N ARG A 39 6.68 11.11 2.54
CA ARG A 39 7.22 10.28 3.61
C ARG A 39 7.36 8.84 3.13
N VAL A 40 8.56 8.29 3.24
CA VAL A 40 8.90 6.93 2.83
C VAL A 40 9.02 6.03 4.06
N ALA A 41 8.39 4.87 4.03
CA ALA A 41 8.50 3.88 5.08
C ALA A 41 8.75 2.48 4.51
N LEU A 42 9.43 1.66 5.31
CA LEU A 42 9.68 0.25 5.02
C LEU A 42 8.69 -0.62 5.80
N LEU A 43 7.94 -1.48 5.11
CA LEU A 43 7.00 -2.38 5.76
C LEU A 43 7.76 -3.49 6.50
N SER A 44 7.49 -3.66 7.79
CA SER A 44 8.12 -4.67 8.63
C SER A 44 7.11 -5.28 9.60
N ILE A 45 7.58 -6.27 10.35
CA ILE A 45 6.84 -6.95 11.44
C ILE A 45 6.90 -6.16 12.76
N GLY A 46 7.47 -4.96 12.77
CA GLY A 46 7.61 -4.12 13.95
C GLY A 46 8.19 -2.74 13.64
N GLN A 47 7.86 -1.75 14.48
CA GLN A 47 8.33 -0.37 14.36
C GLN A 47 9.75 -0.13 14.91
N GLU A 48 10.37 -1.13 15.53
CA GLU A 48 11.72 -1.02 16.11
C GLU A 48 12.81 -1.20 15.04
N GLU A 49 13.86 -0.37 15.11
CA GLU A 49 15.06 -0.52 14.28
C GLU A 49 15.68 -1.91 14.50
N GLY A 50 15.98 -2.62 13.42
CA GLY A 50 16.52 -3.99 13.46
C GLY A 50 15.47 -5.10 13.43
N LYS A 51 14.17 -4.81 13.55
CA LYS A 51 13.13 -5.83 13.34
C LYS A 51 12.88 -6.09 11.86
N GLY A 52 12.78 -7.38 11.52
CA GLY A 52 12.61 -7.87 10.16
C GLY A 52 13.69 -8.88 9.78
N ASN A 53 13.63 -9.37 8.55
CA ASN A 53 14.68 -10.23 8.00
C ASN A 53 15.90 -9.38 7.55
N LYS A 54 16.95 -10.05 7.07
CA LYS A 54 18.16 -9.36 6.57
C LYS A 54 17.87 -8.34 5.47
N LEU A 55 16.91 -8.64 4.58
CA LEU A 55 16.50 -7.71 3.53
C LEU A 55 16.01 -6.38 4.13
N ILE A 56 15.13 -6.43 5.14
CA ILE A 56 14.63 -5.23 5.81
C ILE A 56 15.74 -4.49 6.54
N GLN A 57 16.58 -5.18 7.30
CA GLN A 57 17.68 -4.58 8.07
C GLN A 57 18.72 -3.87 7.18
N GLU A 58 19.13 -4.52 6.09
CA GLU A 58 20.09 -3.95 5.14
C GLU A 58 19.45 -2.79 4.35
N SER A 59 18.17 -2.91 3.96
CA SER A 59 17.45 -1.84 3.26
C SER A 59 17.24 -0.60 4.13
N TYR A 60 17.02 -0.79 5.43
CA TYR A 60 16.86 0.30 6.38
C TYR A 60 18.09 1.23 6.36
N SER A 61 19.29 0.65 6.40
CA SER A 61 20.54 1.43 6.37
C SER A 61 20.68 2.20 5.05
N LEU A 62 20.39 1.55 3.92
CA LEU A 62 20.42 2.20 2.61
C LEU A 62 19.40 3.35 2.48
N LEU A 63 18.18 3.17 3.02
CA LEU A 63 17.12 4.18 2.98
C LEU A 63 17.44 5.36 3.89
N ARG A 64 18.01 5.11 5.07
CA ARG A 64 18.48 6.17 5.98
C ARG A 64 19.53 7.05 5.32
N ASP A 65 20.43 6.47 4.53
CA ASP A 65 21.52 7.20 3.87
C ASP A 65 21.14 7.74 2.47
N SER A 66 19.89 7.55 2.03
CA SER A 66 19.45 7.86 0.66
C SER A 66 19.11 9.33 0.39
N GLY A 67 18.91 10.12 1.45
CA GLY A 67 18.41 11.50 1.34
C GLY A 67 16.91 11.62 1.05
N LEU A 68 16.16 10.52 1.04
CA LEU A 68 14.69 10.52 1.04
C LEU A 68 14.15 10.92 2.42
N ASP A 69 12.90 11.36 2.48
CA ASP A 69 12.18 11.60 3.75
C ASP A 69 11.77 10.26 4.38
N PHE A 70 12.76 9.49 4.80
CA PHE A 70 12.59 8.14 5.35
C PHE A 70 12.23 8.19 6.83
N ILE A 71 11.02 7.73 7.17
CA ILE A 71 10.47 7.78 8.53
C ILE A 71 10.69 6.50 9.33
N GLY A 72 11.45 5.54 8.78
CA GLY A 72 11.71 4.25 9.41
C GLY A 72 10.75 3.15 8.96
N THR A 73 10.43 2.23 9.87
CA THR A 73 9.55 1.10 9.58
C THR A 73 8.11 1.37 10.01
N ILE A 74 7.18 0.73 9.31
CA ILE A 74 5.76 0.69 9.68
C ILE A 74 5.26 -0.75 9.68
N GLU A 75 4.15 -1.01 10.38
CA GLU A 75 3.50 -2.32 10.42
C GLU A 75 2.26 -2.39 9.53
N GLY A 76 1.70 -3.58 9.34
CA GLY A 76 0.49 -3.79 8.54
C GLY A 76 -0.71 -2.92 8.96
N ASN A 77 -0.83 -2.63 10.26
CA ASN A 77 -1.89 -1.76 10.79
C ASN A 77 -1.72 -0.28 10.39
N ASP A 78 -0.49 0.11 10.07
CA ASP A 78 -0.14 1.48 9.67
C ASP A 78 -0.29 1.74 8.17
N VAL A 79 -0.49 0.68 7.37
CA VAL A 79 -0.62 0.80 5.91
C VAL A 79 -1.74 1.77 5.50
N LEU A 80 -2.80 1.84 6.32
CA LEU A 80 -3.94 2.73 6.11
C LEU A 80 -3.96 3.94 7.06
N SER A 81 -2.91 4.16 7.87
CA SER A 81 -2.88 5.21 8.89
C SER A 81 -2.32 6.56 8.41
N GLU A 82 -2.15 6.72 7.09
CA GLU A 82 -1.57 7.91 6.43
C GLU A 82 -0.16 8.30 6.90
N ARG A 83 0.48 7.49 7.74
CA ARG A 83 1.82 7.73 8.29
C ARG A 83 2.88 7.85 7.21
N ALA A 84 2.76 7.06 6.14
CA ALA A 84 3.66 7.09 5.00
C ALA A 84 2.91 7.39 3.70
N ASN A 85 3.57 8.11 2.80
CA ASN A 85 3.09 8.32 1.43
C ASN A 85 3.68 7.29 0.47
N VAL A 86 4.84 6.70 0.79
CA VAL A 86 5.47 5.64 0.02
C VAL A 86 5.79 4.50 0.98
N ILE A 87 5.20 3.35 0.76
CA ILE A 87 5.42 2.14 1.54
C ILE A 87 6.17 1.16 0.64
N VAL A 88 7.32 0.70 1.12
CA VAL A 88 8.18 -0.22 0.38
C VAL A 88 8.12 -1.59 1.03
N CYS A 89 7.95 -2.64 0.23
CA CYS A 89 8.01 -4.03 0.66
C CYS A 89 8.63 -4.89 -0.45
N ASP A 90 8.90 -6.17 -0.15
CA ASP A 90 9.17 -7.15 -1.20
C ASP A 90 7.88 -7.55 -1.92
N GLY A 91 8.02 -8.09 -3.13
CA GLY A 91 6.88 -8.46 -3.95
C GLY A 91 6.00 -9.58 -3.38
N ILE A 92 6.51 -10.46 -2.49
CA ILE A 92 5.66 -11.47 -1.84
C ILE A 92 4.70 -10.77 -0.88
N VAL A 93 5.24 -9.95 0.01
CA VAL A 93 4.45 -9.18 0.99
C VAL A 93 3.48 -8.23 0.27
N GLY A 94 3.95 -7.50 -0.74
CA GLY A 94 3.13 -6.56 -1.50
C GLY A 94 1.95 -7.25 -2.20
N ASN A 95 2.19 -8.36 -2.88
CA ASN A 95 1.13 -9.13 -3.55
C ASN A 95 0.09 -9.70 -2.57
N ILE A 96 0.55 -10.22 -1.42
CA ILE A 96 -0.36 -10.71 -0.37
C ILE A 96 -1.21 -9.58 0.16
N LEU A 97 -0.60 -8.44 0.48
CA LEU A 97 -1.29 -7.28 1.04
C LEU A 97 -2.35 -6.73 0.07
N MET A 98 -2.01 -6.63 -1.22
CA MET A 98 -2.97 -6.18 -2.23
C MET A 98 -4.15 -7.13 -2.39
N LYS A 99 -3.90 -8.43 -2.58
CA LYS A 99 -4.98 -9.43 -2.72
C LYS A 99 -5.85 -9.52 -1.47
N PHE A 100 -5.25 -9.37 -0.30
CA PHE A 100 -5.98 -9.30 0.96
C PHE A 100 -6.89 -8.08 1.01
N TYR A 101 -6.38 -6.90 0.64
CA TYR A 101 -7.15 -5.66 0.62
C TYR A 101 -8.34 -5.74 -0.36
N GLU A 102 -8.14 -6.26 -1.58
CA GLU A 102 -9.24 -6.47 -2.54
C GLU A 102 -10.31 -7.41 -1.97
N SER A 103 -9.86 -8.54 -1.40
CA SER A 103 -10.75 -9.55 -0.83
C SER A 103 -11.54 -9.01 0.36
N LEU A 104 -10.92 -8.17 1.18
CA LEU A 104 -11.52 -7.57 2.37
C LEU A 104 -12.74 -6.72 2.02
N GLY A 105 -12.65 -5.89 0.98
CA GLY A 105 -13.80 -5.07 0.59
C GLY A 105 -14.96 -5.87 0.01
N HIS A 106 -14.67 -6.88 -0.80
CA HIS A 106 -15.68 -7.82 -1.26
C HIS A 106 -16.38 -8.53 -0.09
N TYR A 107 -15.61 -8.92 0.93
CA TYR A 107 -16.14 -9.52 2.15
C TYR A 107 -17.03 -8.55 2.94
N ILE A 108 -16.57 -7.31 3.20
CA ILE A 108 -17.33 -6.29 3.94
C ILE A 108 -18.67 -6.00 3.26
N VAL A 109 -18.67 -5.81 1.94
CA VAL A 109 -19.90 -5.54 1.18
C VAL A 109 -20.87 -6.72 1.27
N ARG A 110 -20.38 -7.96 1.16
CA ARG A 110 -21.20 -9.17 1.30
C ARG A 110 -21.77 -9.30 2.71
N TRP A 111 -20.95 -9.07 3.73
CA TRP A 111 -21.33 -9.11 5.13
C TRP A 111 -22.41 -8.07 5.45
N LEU A 112 -22.23 -6.82 4.98
CA LEU A 112 -23.23 -5.75 5.14
C LEU A 112 -24.55 -6.10 4.46
N LYS A 113 -24.51 -6.61 3.21
CA LYS A 113 -25.73 -7.06 2.50
C LYS A 113 -26.45 -8.16 3.26
N GLY A 114 -25.73 -9.12 3.85
CA GLY A 114 -26.32 -10.17 4.68
C GLY A 114 -27.00 -9.63 5.94
N ARG A 115 -26.46 -8.57 6.54
CA ARG A 115 -27.00 -7.97 7.78
C ARG A 115 -28.14 -6.98 7.54
N LEU A 116 -28.18 -6.34 6.37
CA LEU A 116 -29.28 -5.46 5.95
C LEU A 116 -30.56 -6.22 5.60
N GLY A 117 -30.49 -7.55 5.42
CA GLY A 117 -31.67 -8.41 5.25
C GLY A 117 -32.52 -8.00 4.03
N SER A 118 -33.82 -7.76 4.24
CA SER A 118 -34.78 -7.33 3.21
C SER A 118 -34.92 -5.81 3.07
N LEU A 119 -34.11 -5.02 3.77
CA LEU A 119 -34.15 -3.57 3.63
C LEU A 119 -33.93 -3.20 2.15
N PRO A 120 -34.80 -2.36 1.55
CA PRO A 120 -34.61 -1.95 0.17
C PRO A 120 -33.28 -1.21 0.04
N LEU A 121 -32.32 -1.85 -0.61
CA LEU A 121 -31.04 -1.27 -0.99
C LEU A 121 -31.28 -0.23 -2.10
N ALA A 122 -31.80 0.93 -1.70
CA ALA A 122 -32.14 2.04 -2.57
C ALA A 122 -31.48 3.33 -2.08
N GLY A 123 -31.38 4.31 -2.99
CA GLY A 123 -30.84 5.63 -2.69
C GLY A 123 -29.43 5.59 -2.08
N SER A 124 -29.26 6.30 -0.97
CA SER A 124 -27.96 6.51 -0.32
C SER A 124 -27.29 5.24 0.17
N VAL A 125 -28.05 4.21 0.58
CA VAL A 125 -27.49 2.94 1.08
C VAL A 125 -26.83 2.15 -0.05
N LYS A 126 -27.49 2.06 -1.22
CA LYS A 126 -26.90 1.42 -2.40
C LYS A 126 -25.65 2.17 -2.86
N LYS A 127 -25.73 3.50 -2.92
CA LYS A 127 -24.59 4.35 -3.30
C LYS A 127 -23.39 4.13 -2.37
N LEU A 128 -23.62 4.04 -1.05
CA LEU A 128 -22.58 3.76 -0.08
C LEU A 128 -21.95 2.37 -0.26
N LEU A 129 -22.75 1.32 -0.48
CA LEU A 129 -22.23 -0.02 -0.74
C LEU A 129 -21.44 -0.09 -2.05
N ASP A 130 -21.92 0.59 -3.09
CA ASP A 130 -21.22 0.66 -4.37
C ASP A 130 -19.88 1.39 -4.19
N GLN A 131 -19.85 2.51 -3.47
CA GLN A 131 -18.64 3.25 -3.09
C GLN A 131 -17.66 2.40 -2.28
N MET A 132 -18.14 1.65 -1.29
CA MET A 132 -17.30 0.74 -0.50
C MET A 132 -16.72 -0.38 -1.38
N SER A 133 -17.50 -0.90 -2.31
CA SER A 133 -17.03 -1.93 -3.24
C SER A 133 -16.01 -1.41 -4.26
N SER A 134 -16.13 -0.14 -4.67
CA SER A 134 -15.20 0.49 -5.60
C SER A 134 -13.92 0.92 -4.90
N PHE A 135 -14.00 1.31 -3.62
CA PHE A 135 -12.83 1.70 -2.82
C PHE A 135 -11.81 0.56 -2.70
N THR A 136 -12.27 -0.69 -2.71
CA THR A 136 -11.41 -1.87 -2.59
C THR A 136 -11.14 -2.58 -3.91
N LYS A 137 -11.76 -2.15 -5.02
CA LYS A 137 -11.46 -2.69 -6.35
C LYS A 137 -10.20 -2.00 -6.86
N MET A 138 -9.06 -2.67 -6.65
CA MET A 138 -7.73 -2.16 -7.03
C MET A 138 -7.37 -2.53 -8.47
N THR A 139 -8.02 -3.55 -9.05
CA THR A 139 -7.76 -4.12 -10.39
C THR A 139 -8.44 -3.41 -11.57
N LYS A 140 -8.95 -2.19 -11.39
CA LYS A 140 -9.50 -1.38 -12.49
C LYS A 140 -8.74 -0.07 -12.62
N ASP A 141 -7.49 -0.16 -13.08
CA ASP A 141 -6.97 0.71 -14.12
C ASP A 141 -5.46 0.46 -14.28
N GLU A 142 -5.10 -0.30 -15.30
CA GLU A 142 -3.73 -0.32 -15.83
C GLU A 142 -3.26 1.10 -16.24
N SER A 143 -4.18 2.08 -16.34
CA SER A 143 -3.91 3.49 -16.59
C SER A 143 -3.28 4.27 -15.42
N ASP A 144 -3.27 3.75 -14.19
CA ASP A 144 -2.59 4.40 -13.05
C ASP A 144 -1.13 3.93 -12.84
N GLY A 145 -0.59 3.14 -13.78
CA GLY A 145 0.87 2.91 -13.86
C GLY A 145 1.35 1.56 -13.30
N GLY A 146 0.75 0.45 -13.74
CA GLY A 146 1.35 -0.89 -13.74
C GLY A 146 1.56 -1.57 -12.38
N GLY A 147 1.73 -2.89 -12.38
CA GLY A 147 1.88 -3.71 -11.15
C GLY A 147 3.10 -3.43 -10.27
N LEU A 148 3.95 -2.47 -10.67
CA LEU A 148 5.15 -2.05 -9.93
C LEU A 148 4.85 -0.96 -8.88
N LEU A 149 3.85 -0.11 -9.11
CA LEU A 149 3.50 1.03 -8.24
C LEU A 149 2.00 1.04 -8.00
N TRP A 150 1.59 1.03 -6.74
CA TRP A 150 0.18 0.98 -6.37
C TRP A 150 -0.22 2.20 -5.53
N GLY A 151 -1.09 3.07 -6.04
CA GLY A 151 -1.62 4.21 -5.31
C GLY A 151 -2.83 3.86 -4.42
N VAL A 152 -2.85 4.39 -3.20
CA VAL A 152 -3.92 4.31 -2.21
C VAL A 152 -4.49 5.70 -1.97
N ASN A 153 -5.80 5.85 -2.16
CA ASN A 153 -6.54 7.08 -1.90
C ASN A 153 -6.60 7.43 -0.43
#